data_AF-A0A9P5UTS0-F1
#
_entry.id   AF-A0A9P5UTS0-F1
#
_cell.length_a   1.000
_cell.length_b   1.000
_cell.length_c   1.000
_cell.angle_alpha   90.00
_cell.angle_beta   90.00
_cell.angle_gamma   90.00
#
_symmetry.space_group_name_H-M   'P 1'
#
loop_
_entity.id
_entity.type
_entity.pdbx_description
1 polymer ?
#
loop_
_entity_poly.entity_id
_entity_poly.type
_entity_poly.pdbx_seq_one_letter_code
_entity_poly.pdbx_strand_id
1 'polypeptide(L)' 'KIKQDKVKATVITPYWTSALWYPTITAMSVDKPLRIPRGQVLPAPGNSPHILEKNPMWSLSAWNVDGNKQ' A
#
# COMPACT_ATOMS: atom_id res chain seq x y z
N LYS A 1 -3.88 18.96 -28.09
CA LYS A 1 -4.31 19.17 -26.68
C LYS A 1 -4.15 17.84 -25.95
N ILE A 2 -3.06 17.63 -25.22
CA ILE A 2 -2.76 16.35 -24.55
C ILE A 2 -3.70 16.25 -23.34
N LYS A 3 -4.63 15.28 -23.35
CA LYS A 3 -5.33 14.90 -22.12
C LYS A 3 -4.33 14.13 -21.28
N GLN A 4 -3.86 14.72 -20.20
CA GLN A 4 -3.15 13.95 -19.16
C GLN A 4 -4.21 13.10 -18.47
N ASP A 5 -4.17 11.80 -18.69
CA ASP A 5 -5.00 10.86 -17.97
C ASP A 5 -4.63 10.91 -16.48
N LYS A 6 -5.60 11.28 -15.67
CA LYS A 6 -5.44 11.44 -14.23
C LYS A 6 -5.63 10.10 -13.57
N VAL A 7 -4.56 9.57 -12.96
CA VAL A 7 -4.62 8.31 -12.22
C VAL A 7 -4.75 8.63 -10.74
N LYS A 8 -5.84 8.13 -10.14
CA LYS A 8 -5.98 7.98 -8.70
C LYS A 8 -5.82 6.50 -8.40
N ALA A 9 -4.74 6.14 -7.72
CA ALA A 9 -4.44 4.76 -7.40
C ALA A 9 -4.22 4.60 -5.90
N THR A 10 -4.67 3.47 -5.35
CA THR A 10 -4.30 3.05 -4.00
C THR A 10 -3.23 1.98 -4.11
N VAL A 11 -2.03 2.29 -3.64
CA VAL A 11 -0.92 1.34 -3.60
C VAL A 11 -0.94 0.67 -2.24
N ILE A 12 -1.01 -0.65 -2.22
CA ILE A 12 -1.00 -1.46 -1.00
C ILE A 12 0.29 -2.28 -0.98
N THR A 13 1.10 -2.14 0.06
CA THR A 13 2.34 -2.91 0.24
C THR A 13 2.43 -3.49 1.64
N PRO A 14 3.31 -4.48 1.87
CA PRO A 14 3.65 -4.90 3.21
C PRO A 14 4.22 -3.76 4.05
N TYR A 15 3.94 -3.80 5.35
CA TYR A 15 4.45 -2.91 6.37
C TYR A 15 5.79 -3.45 6.89
N TRP A 16 6.89 -2.96 6.34
CA TRP A 16 8.24 -3.47 6.62
C TRP A 16 9.04 -2.56 7.54
N THR A 17 8.58 -2.32 8.77
CA THR A 17 9.30 -1.43 9.72
C THR A 17 10.72 -1.89 10.05
N SER A 18 11.00 -3.19 9.94
CA SER A 18 12.34 -3.74 10.15
C SER A 18 13.27 -3.58 8.95
N ALA A 19 12.75 -3.25 7.76
CA ALA A 19 13.58 -3.01 6.59
C ALA A 19 14.23 -1.63 6.69
N LEU A 20 15.56 -1.59 6.54
CA LEU A 20 16.37 -0.38 6.70
C LEU A 20 15.88 0.81 5.85
N TRP A 21 15.36 0.53 4.66
CA TRP A 21 14.90 1.53 3.70
C TRP A 21 13.49 2.06 3.99
N TYR A 22 12.67 1.34 4.77
CA TYR A 22 11.25 1.62 4.93
C TYR A 22 10.95 2.93 5.68
N PRO A 23 11.65 3.27 6.78
CA PRO A 23 11.46 4.55 7.45
C PRO A 23 11.78 5.74 6.54
N THR A 24 12.85 5.64 5.74
CA THR A 24 13.28 6.71 4.83
C THR A 24 12.24 6.98 3.75
N ILE A 25 11.71 5.94 3.10
CA ILE A 25 10.65 6.09 2.09
C ILE A 25 9.39 6.70 2.70
N THR A 26 9.02 6.26 3.91
CA THR A 26 7.84 6.79 4.63
C THR A 26 8.04 8.25 5.08
N ALA A 27 9.27 8.65 5.35
CA ALA A 27 9.61 10.04 5.67
C ALA A 27 9.50 10.93 4.43
N MET A 28 9.91 10.42 3.27
CA MET A 28 9.89 11.13 1.97
C MET A 28 8.51 11.18 1.30
N SER A 29 7.54 10.36 1.72
CA SER A 29 6.24 10.31 1.05
C SER A 29 5.43 11.59 1.31
N VAL A 30 4.90 12.18 0.23
CA VAL A 30 4.05 13.38 0.28
C VAL A 30 2.81 13.14 1.14
N ASP A 31 2.16 11.99 0.94
CA ASP A 31 1.09 11.50 1.80
C ASP A 31 1.61 10.39 2.70
N LYS A 32 1.30 10.45 4.00
CA LYS A 32 1.68 9.38 4.94
C LYS A 32 0.88 8.11 4.67
N PRO A 33 1.52 6.93 4.67
CA PRO A 33 0.80 5.68 4.51
C PRO A 33 -0.19 5.46 5.65
N LEU A 34 -1.37 4.94 5.30
CA LEU A 34 -2.30 4.39 6.26
C LEU A 34 -1.87 2.97 6.61
N ARG A 35 -1.76 2.68 7.91
CA ARG A 35 -1.52 1.33 8.39
C ARG A 35 -2.84 0.55 8.40
N ILE A 36 -2.87 -0.57 7.67
CA ILE A 36 -4.04 -1.46 7.65
C ILE A 36 -3.90 -2.43 8.84
N PRO A 37 -4.90 -2.51 9.73
CA PRO A 37 -4.89 -3.43 10.86
C PRO A 37 -4.79 -4.90 10.42
N ARG A 38 -4.13 -5.72 11.24
CA ARG A 38 -4.07 -7.17 11.02
C ARG A 38 -5.49 -7.76 11.04
N GLY A 39 -5.75 -8.70 10.15
CA GLY A 39 -7.05 -9.39 10.09
C GLY A 39 -8.12 -8.71 9.23
N GLN A 40 -7.85 -7.52 8.66
CA GLN A 40 -8.63 -7.06 7.51
C GLN A 40 -8.22 -7.89 6.30
N VAL A 41 -9.02 -8.92 6.00
CA VAL A 41 -8.84 -9.80 4.86
C VAL A 41 -9.02 -8.98 3.59
N LEU A 42 -7.94 -8.79 2.84
CA LEU A 42 -8.06 -8.33 1.46
C LEU A 42 -8.54 -9.54 0.64
N PRO A 43 -9.71 -9.46 -0.02
CA PRO A 43 -10.15 -10.55 -0.87
C PRO A 43 -9.10 -10.76 -1.96
N ALA A 44 -8.56 -11.97 -2.05
CA ALA A 44 -7.69 -12.33 -3.16
C ALA A 44 -8.48 -12.19 -4.47
N PRO A 45 -7.86 -11.72 -5.57
CA PRO A 45 -8.49 -11.80 -6.87
C PRO A 45 -8.68 -13.28 -7.23
N GLY A 46 -9.93 -13.74 -7.25
CA GLY A 46 -10.32 -15.13 -7.57
C GLY A 46 -10.52 -16.02 -6.33
N ASN A 47 -10.60 -17.34 -6.56
CA ASN A 47 -10.85 -18.35 -5.50
C ASN A 47 -9.56 -18.87 -4.83
N SER A 48 -8.41 -18.25 -5.08
CA SER A 48 -7.13 -18.70 -4.52
C SER A 48 -6.91 -18.08 -3.14
N PRO A 49 -6.50 -18.86 -2.12
CA PRO A 49 -6.19 -18.31 -0.80
C PRO A 49 -5.05 -17.30 -0.91
N HIS A 50 -5.20 -16.12 -0.28
CA HIS A 50 -4.20 -15.08 -0.36
C HIS A 50 -2.89 -15.58 0.28
N ILE A 51 -1.72 -15.34 -0.35
CA ILE A 51 -0.41 -15.72 0.23
C ILE A 51 -0.18 -15.13 1.63
N LEU A 52 -0.92 -14.07 1.96
CA LEU A 52 -0.87 -13.38 3.22
C LEU A 52 -1.71 -14.12 4.28
N GLU A 53 -2.81 -14.80 3.94
CA GLU A 53 -3.59 -15.60 4.92
C GLU A 53 -2.74 -16.61 5.70
N LYS A 54 -1.66 -17.11 5.09
CA LYS A 54 -0.75 -18.07 5.72
C LYS A 54 0.23 -17.47 6.72
N ASN A 55 0.34 -16.14 6.82
CA ASN A 55 1.27 -15.48 7.73
C ASN A 55 0.53 -14.51 8.67
N PRO A 56 0.11 -14.89 9.88
CA PRO A 56 -0.66 -14.00 10.76
C PRO A 56 0.08 -12.72 11.20
N MET A 57 1.37 -12.59 10.91
CA MET A 57 2.21 -11.46 11.31
C MET A 57 2.36 -10.37 10.25
N TRP A 58 1.83 -10.53 9.03
CA TRP A 58 1.88 -9.43 8.07
C TRP A 58 1.03 -8.26 8.53
N SER A 59 1.47 -7.05 8.19
CA SER A 59 0.70 -5.82 8.30
C SER A 59 0.88 -5.10 6.96
N LEU A 60 -0.08 -4.28 6.54
CA LEU A 60 0.03 -3.56 5.27
C LEU A 60 0.07 -2.06 5.51
N SER A 61 0.58 -1.37 4.51
CA SER A 61 0.50 0.07 4.36
C SER A 61 -0.14 0.42 3.03
N ALA A 62 -0.97 1.44 3.05
CA ALA A 62 -1.67 1.93 1.87
C ALA A 62 -1.35 3.40 1.63
N TRP A 63 -1.02 3.74 0.40
CA TRP A 63 -0.85 5.10 -0.07
C TRP A 63 -1.94 5.42 -1.09
N ASN A 64 -2.50 6.61 -1.00
CA ASN A 64 -3.24 7.18 -2.12
C ASN A 64 -2.26 7.99 -2.96
N VAL A 65 -2.12 7.61 -4.22
CA VAL A 65 -1.31 8.31 -5.19
C VAL A 65 -2.28 9.03 -6.12
N ASP A 66 -2.20 10.35 -6.13
CA ASP A 66 -2.99 11.23 -7.00
C ASP A 66 -2.03 12.06 -7.84
N GLY A 67 -2.13 11.94 -9.17
CA GLY A 67 -1.32 12.70 -10.11
C GLY A 67 -1.50 14.23 -10.04
N ASN A 68 -2.45 14.76 -9.25
CA ASN A 68 -2.62 16.20 -9.04
C ASN A 68 -1.84 16.75 -7.83
N LYS A 69 -1.27 15.91 -6.95
CA LYS A 69 -0.48 16.37 -5.80
C LYS A 69 1.01 16.42 -6.16
N GLN A 70 1.44 17.54 -6.74
CA GLN A 70 2.84 17.98 -6.74
C GLN A 70 2.95 19.29 -5.97
#